data_AF-A0AAE9A868-F1
#
_entry.id   AF-A0AAE9A868-F1
#
_cell.length_a   1.000
_cell.length_b   1.000
_cell.length_c   1.000
_cell.angle_alpha   90.00
_cell.angle_beta   90.00
_cell.angle_gamma   90.00
#
_symmetry.space_group_name_H-M   'P 1'
#
loop_
_entity.id
_entity.type
_entity.pdbx_description
1 polymer ?
#
loop_
_entity_poly.entity_id
_entity_poly.type
_entity_poly.pdbx_seq_one_letter_code
_entity_poly.pdbx_strand_id
1 'polypeptide(L)'
;MLLGTTNRIHQFDSDPEDEEEPSTKRARLENLSANQIWDPEAIKSIDRIIFYDSIYIPLERAEDSEEDLVQLEHVRTVFNFEGGLRTNHLIIPGQMKFQDIPDILFCRKISDLLCNNVGKIILPIKKLKLVIFKERIEIHLSDSEEKGYLMKIIYKGEEGKGKRICGEALHREMDDYKTLAACDFFFLLKSPELKLEKLGFKIKKDESMDRYPDVSVLDIIVNFLAALEDVIFVSKLSYIYS
;
A
#
# COMPACT_ATOMS: atom_id res chain seq x y z
N MET A 1 49.98 -58.07 34.77
CA MET A 1 48.95 -57.90 33.71
C MET A 1 49.21 -56.52 33.11
N LEU A 2 50.02 -56.33 32.05
CA LEU A 2 50.30 -57.15 30.84
C LEU A 2 49.00 -57.40 30.04
N LEU A 3 48.87 -57.04 28.75
CA LEU A 3 49.77 -56.40 27.74
C LEU A 3 49.08 -55.14 27.14
N GLY A 4 49.60 -54.30 26.22
CA GLY A 4 50.63 -54.44 25.16
C GLY A 4 50.06 -55.05 23.87
N THR A 5 50.50 -54.79 22.63
CA THR A 5 51.60 -53.99 22.00
C THR A 5 51.37 -54.00 20.45
N THR A 6 51.77 -53.08 19.54
CA THR A 6 52.41 -51.73 19.53
C THR A 6 52.48 -51.17 18.08
N ASN A 7 52.50 -49.83 17.92
CA ASN A 7 53.19 -49.03 16.85
C ASN A 7 52.81 -49.15 15.35
N ARG A 8 52.67 -47.98 14.69
CA ARG A 8 53.73 -47.44 13.80
C ARG A 8 53.62 -45.93 13.54
N ILE A 9 54.73 -45.32 13.10
CA ILE A 9 54.96 -43.88 12.86
C ILE A 9 55.53 -43.70 11.45
N HIS A 10 55.44 -42.45 10.96
CA HIS A 10 56.02 -41.79 9.77
C HIS A 10 54.97 -41.49 8.69
N GLN A 11 54.58 -40.23 8.43
CA GLN A 11 55.34 -38.98 8.14
C GLN A 11 55.64 -38.86 6.65
N PHE A 12 55.10 -37.82 6.00
CA PHE A 12 55.84 -36.95 5.08
C PHE A 12 55.10 -35.62 4.89
N ASP A 13 55.87 -34.54 4.86
CA ASP A 13 55.43 -33.16 4.70
C ASP A 13 55.39 -32.74 3.21
N SER A 14 54.47 -31.86 2.82
CA SER A 14 54.71 -30.75 1.85
C SER A 14 53.45 -29.91 1.60
N ASP A 15 53.38 -28.77 2.30
CA ASP A 15 52.83 -27.50 1.79
C ASP A 15 53.73 -26.98 0.63
N PRO A 16 53.37 -25.94 -0.18
CA PRO A 16 52.51 -24.81 0.21
C PRO A 16 51.62 -24.17 -0.89
N GLU A 17 51.03 -23.02 -0.52
CA GLU A 17 50.66 -21.84 -1.36
C GLU A 17 49.52 -22.03 -2.42
N ASP A 18 48.56 -21.10 -2.58
CA ASP A 18 48.38 -19.75 -2.02
C ASP A 18 46.97 -19.50 -1.46
N GLU A 19 46.88 -18.74 -0.37
CA GLU A 19 45.69 -17.96 -0.01
C GLU A 19 45.82 -16.53 -0.59
N GLU A 20 44.88 -16.09 -1.43
CA GLU A 20 44.67 -14.65 -1.67
C GLU A 20 43.22 -14.24 -1.43
N GLU A 21 42.90 -13.85 -0.19
CA GLU A 21 42.09 -12.66 0.01
C GLU A 21 43.01 -11.42 -0.05
N PRO A 22 42.71 -10.43 -0.92
CA PRO A 22 43.05 -9.05 -0.63
C PRO A 22 41.76 -8.22 -0.51
N SER A 23 41.22 -8.10 0.68
CA SER A 23 41.52 -7.04 1.66
C SER A 23 40.70 -5.74 1.50
N THR A 24 40.03 -5.36 2.59
CA THR A 24 39.26 -4.12 2.69
C THR A 24 40.17 -2.88 2.67
N LYS A 25 39.95 -1.92 1.75
CA LYS A 25 40.52 -0.56 1.86
C LYS A 25 39.55 0.53 1.41
N ARG A 26 39.04 1.30 2.39
CA ARG A 26 38.35 2.57 2.17
C ARG A 26 39.35 3.64 1.71
N ALA A 27 39.30 4.03 0.45
CA ALA A 27 39.85 5.28 -0.08
C ALA A 27 39.09 5.64 -1.38
N ARG A 28 38.70 6.88 -1.66
CA ARG A 28 38.87 8.12 -0.89
C ARG A 28 37.73 9.09 -1.25
N LEU A 29 36.93 9.55 -0.28
CA LEU A 29 35.88 10.56 -0.52
C LEU A 29 36.45 11.99 -0.40
N GLU A 30 37.50 12.27 -1.15
CA GLU A 30 38.26 13.53 -1.08
C GLU A 30 38.65 14.01 -2.49
N ASN A 31 37.81 14.86 -3.09
CA ASN A 31 38.16 15.96 -4.02
C ASN A 31 36.94 16.48 -4.81
N LEU A 32 35.88 16.89 -4.10
CA LEU A 32 34.89 17.85 -4.62
C LEU A 32 35.04 19.13 -3.81
N SER A 33 35.73 20.12 -4.38
CA SER A 33 35.92 21.43 -3.77
C SER A 33 34.58 22.18 -3.74
N ALA A 34 34.23 22.76 -2.59
CA ALA A 34 32.90 23.27 -2.28
C ALA A 34 32.51 24.59 -2.98
N ASN A 35 33.07 24.87 -4.17
CA ASN A 35 32.89 26.09 -4.96
C ASN A 35 32.54 25.81 -6.44
N GLN A 36 31.88 24.69 -6.74
CA GLN A 36 31.14 24.58 -8.02
C GLN A 36 29.84 25.40 -7.92
N ILE A 37 29.96 26.69 -8.20
CA ILE A 37 28.82 27.57 -8.47
C ILE A 37 28.06 26.97 -9.65
N TRP A 38 26.76 26.72 -9.47
CA TRP A 38 25.89 26.23 -10.53
C TRP A 38 25.68 27.36 -11.55
N ASP A 39 26.36 27.28 -12.70
CA ASP A 39 26.18 28.19 -13.83
C ASP A 39 25.08 27.67 -14.76
N PRO A 40 23.90 28.32 -14.83
CA PRO A 40 22.82 27.90 -15.73
C PRO A 40 23.16 28.07 -17.21
N GLU A 41 24.14 28.92 -17.55
CA GLU A 41 24.55 29.16 -18.94
C GLU A 41 25.54 28.12 -19.48
N ALA A 42 26.05 27.21 -18.64
CA ALA A 42 26.94 26.13 -19.06
C ALA A 42 26.24 25.05 -19.90
N ILE A 43 24.90 24.91 -19.79
CA ILE A 43 24.10 23.92 -20.53
C ILE A 43 23.76 24.46 -21.94
N LYS A 44 24.80 24.71 -22.75
CA LYS A 44 24.67 25.23 -24.13
C LYS A 44 24.84 24.18 -25.23
N SER A 45 25.06 22.92 -24.88
CA SER A 45 24.70 21.78 -25.73
C SER A 45 23.68 20.89 -25.02
N ILE A 46 22.56 20.64 -25.71
CA ILE A 46 21.84 19.38 -25.50
C ILE A 46 22.60 18.36 -26.33
N ASP A 47 23.55 17.67 -25.68
CA ASP A 47 24.25 16.54 -26.28
C ASP A 47 23.20 15.48 -26.63
N ARG A 48 22.83 15.42 -27.91
CA ARG A 48 21.87 14.44 -28.41
C ARG A 48 22.51 13.07 -28.28
N ILE A 49 22.10 12.32 -27.25
CA ILE A 49 22.43 10.90 -27.12
C ILE A 49 21.94 10.21 -28.39
N ILE A 50 22.89 9.83 -29.25
CA ILE A 50 22.60 9.12 -30.49
C ILE A 50 22.15 7.71 -30.08
N PHE A 51 20.90 7.39 -30.34
CA PHE A 51 20.41 6.03 -30.18
C PHE A 51 21.03 5.18 -31.29
N TYR A 52 21.78 4.13 -30.90
CA TYR A 52 22.37 3.17 -31.81
C TYR A 52 21.57 1.86 -31.70
N ASP A 53 20.74 1.57 -32.71
CA ASP A 53 19.91 0.35 -32.77
C ASP A 53 20.74 -0.94 -32.59
N SER A 54 22.03 -0.90 -32.92
CA SER A 54 22.98 -2.01 -32.77
C SER A 54 23.40 -2.34 -31.33
N ILE A 55 23.04 -1.52 -30.34
CA ILE A 55 23.45 -1.71 -28.93
C ILE A 55 22.32 -2.32 -28.08
N TYR A 56 21.06 -1.99 -28.40
CA TYR A 56 19.88 -2.61 -27.80
C TYR A 56 18.75 -2.62 -28.82
N ILE A 57 18.57 -3.76 -29.50
CA ILE A 57 17.32 -4.09 -30.16
C ILE A 57 16.39 -4.57 -29.04
N PRO A 58 15.28 -3.86 -28.73
CA PRO A 58 14.25 -4.42 -27.87
C PRO A 58 13.74 -5.70 -28.53
N LEU A 59 13.70 -6.81 -27.80
CA LEU A 59 13.00 -8.00 -28.29
C LEU A 59 11.59 -7.58 -28.71
N GLU A 60 11.17 -7.96 -29.92
CA GLU A 60 9.80 -7.73 -30.36
C GLU A 60 8.86 -8.27 -29.30
N ARG A 61 7.87 -7.46 -28.91
CA ARG A 61 6.94 -7.85 -27.87
C ARG A 61 6.27 -9.14 -28.31
N ALA A 62 6.51 -10.23 -27.58
CA ALA A 62 5.88 -11.50 -27.83
C ALA A 62 4.36 -11.29 -27.95
N GLU A 63 3.76 -11.87 -29.00
CA GLU A 63 2.32 -11.80 -29.20
C GLU A 63 1.64 -12.43 -27.98
N ASP A 64 0.69 -11.72 -27.36
CA ASP A 64 0.04 -12.15 -26.12
C ASP A 64 -0.70 -13.50 -26.41
N SER A 65 -0.14 -14.64 -25.99
CA SER A 65 -0.63 -15.96 -26.39
C SER A 65 -1.87 -16.41 -25.61
N GLU A 66 -2.68 -17.33 -26.16
CA GLU A 66 -3.80 -17.91 -25.42
C GLU A 66 -3.35 -18.79 -24.23
N GLU A 67 -2.10 -19.25 -24.20
CA GLU A 67 -1.52 -19.99 -23.07
C GLU A 67 -1.09 -19.07 -21.92
N ASP A 68 -0.78 -17.79 -22.22
CA ASP A 68 -0.47 -16.74 -21.24
C ASP A 68 -1.73 -16.09 -20.61
N LEU A 69 -2.93 -16.45 -21.09
CA LEU A 69 -4.20 -15.89 -20.59
C LEU A 69 -4.56 -16.43 -19.19
N VAL A 70 -4.07 -15.73 -18.16
CA VAL A 70 -4.38 -16.01 -16.76
C VAL A 70 -5.89 -15.94 -16.50
N GLN A 71 -6.53 -17.10 -16.33
CA GLN A 71 -7.97 -17.22 -16.08
C GLN A 71 -8.35 -16.50 -14.78
N LEU A 72 -9.43 -15.70 -14.81
CA LEU A 72 -9.92 -14.92 -13.66
C LEU A 72 -10.28 -15.82 -12.47
N GLU A 73 -10.71 -17.04 -12.73
CA GLU A 73 -11.02 -18.09 -11.76
C GLU A 73 -9.77 -18.51 -10.98
N HIS A 74 -8.62 -18.59 -11.65
CA HIS A 74 -7.33 -18.88 -11.01
C HIS A 74 -6.89 -17.70 -10.13
N VAL A 75 -6.99 -16.47 -10.65
CA VAL A 75 -6.71 -15.23 -9.89
C VAL A 75 -7.57 -15.14 -8.63
N ARG A 76 -8.88 -15.38 -8.76
CA ARG A 76 -9.84 -15.46 -7.64
C ARG A 76 -9.46 -16.53 -6.63
N THR A 77 -9.00 -17.69 -7.08
CA THR A 77 -8.60 -18.81 -6.20
C THR A 77 -7.39 -18.43 -5.36
N VAL A 78 -6.34 -17.86 -5.98
CA VAL A 78 -5.14 -17.39 -5.28
C VAL A 78 -5.47 -16.31 -4.25
N PHE A 79 -6.25 -15.28 -4.62
CA PHE A 79 -6.63 -14.23 -3.67
C PHE A 79 -7.49 -14.75 -2.51
N ASN A 80 -8.40 -15.70 -2.74
CA ASN A 80 -9.19 -16.29 -1.64
C ASN A 80 -8.33 -17.14 -0.69
N PHE A 81 -7.32 -17.85 -1.21
CA PHE A 81 -6.36 -18.60 -0.38
C PHE A 81 -5.51 -17.65 0.49
N GLU A 82 -4.85 -16.68 -0.13
CA GLU A 82 -4.02 -15.68 0.58
C GLU A 82 -4.84 -14.82 1.55
N GLY A 83 -6.02 -14.38 1.14
CA GLY A 83 -6.95 -13.65 1.99
C GLY A 83 -7.45 -14.48 3.17
N GLY A 84 -7.67 -15.78 2.98
CA GLY A 84 -7.99 -16.73 4.04
C GLY A 84 -6.84 -16.90 5.04
N LEU A 85 -5.60 -17.08 4.56
CA LEU A 85 -4.42 -17.15 5.41
C LEU A 85 -4.25 -15.88 6.25
N ARG A 86 -4.34 -14.68 5.64
CA ARG A 86 -4.29 -13.41 6.38
C ARG A 86 -5.43 -13.30 7.41
N THR A 87 -6.66 -13.59 7.01
CA THR A 87 -7.85 -13.54 7.89
C THR A 87 -7.70 -14.45 9.11
N ASN A 88 -7.10 -15.64 8.96
CA ASN A 88 -6.86 -16.55 10.09
C ASN A 88 -5.84 -15.99 11.10
N HIS A 89 -4.81 -15.26 10.66
CA HIS A 89 -3.88 -14.58 11.57
C HIS A 89 -4.55 -13.39 12.28
N LEU A 90 -5.44 -12.67 11.58
CA LEU A 90 -6.16 -11.50 12.11
C LEU A 90 -7.22 -11.86 13.17
N ILE A 91 -7.72 -13.10 13.18
CA ILE A 91 -8.78 -13.56 14.11
C ILE A 91 -8.21 -14.04 15.48
N ILE A 92 -6.89 -14.11 15.64
CA ILE A 92 -6.25 -14.55 16.90
C ILE A 92 -6.62 -13.58 18.06
N PRO A 93 -7.30 -14.03 19.13
CA PRO A 93 -7.82 -13.13 20.15
C PRO A 93 -6.76 -12.32 20.90
N GLY A 94 -6.99 -11.02 21.02
CA GLY A 94 -6.28 -10.15 21.98
C GLY A 94 -5.07 -9.36 21.47
N GLN A 95 -4.70 -9.43 20.18
CA GLN A 95 -3.58 -8.63 19.62
C GLN A 95 -3.91 -7.88 18.32
N MET A 96 -5.16 -7.47 18.10
CA MET A 96 -5.52 -6.55 17.01
C MET A 96 -4.78 -5.22 17.15
N LYS A 97 -3.91 -4.90 16.18
CA LYS A 97 -3.12 -3.67 16.14
C LYS A 97 -3.68 -2.70 15.12
N PHE A 98 -3.38 -1.42 15.33
CA PHE A 98 -3.69 -0.36 14.37
C PHE A 98 -3.06 -0.60 12.98
N GLN A 99 -1.97 -1.37 12.94
CA GLN A 99 -1.22 -1.74 11.74
C GLN A 99 -1.95 -2.75 10.85
N ASP A 100 -2.94 -3.46 11.39
CA ASP A 100 -3.62 -4.58 10.70
C ASP A 100 -4.83 -4.11 9.85
N ILE A 101 -5.27 -2.86 10.06
CA ILE A 101 -6.43 -2.25 9.39
C ILE A 101 -6.32 -2.28 7.84
N PRO A 102 -5.17 -2.02 7.20
CA PRO A 102 -5.04 -2.14 5.74
C PRO A 102 -5.27 -3.56 5.22
N ASP A 103 -4.82 -4.59 5.94
CA ASP A 103 -5.03 -6.00 5.57
C ASP A 103 -6.51 -6.41 5.73
N ILE A 104 -7.19 -5.92 6.76
CA ILE A 104 -8.65 -6.07 6.94
C ILE A 104 -9.41 -5.42 5.77
N LEU A 105 -9.04 -4.18 5.40
CA LEU A 105 -9.64 -3.44 4.28
C LEU A 105 -9.25 -4.00 2.90
N PHE A 106 -8.22 -4.85 2.82
CA PHE A 106 -7.90 -5.63 1.64
C PHE A 106 -8.71 -6.92 1.59
N CYS A 107 -8.66 -7.75 2.64
CA CYS A 107 -9.34 -9.04 2.71
C CYS A 107 -10.86 -8.92 2.51
N ARG A 108 -11.50 -7.85 3.00
CA ARG A 108 -12.93 -7.60 2.79
C ARG A 108 -13.35 -7.41 1.32
N LYS A 109 -12.41 -7.15 0.42
CA LYS A 109 -12.66 -6.87 -1.01
C LYS A 109 -12.51 -8.12 -1.90
N ILE A 110 -12.05 -9.24 -1.33
CA ILE A 110 -11.72 -10.45 -2.08
C ILE A 110 -12.96 -11.34 -2.31
N SER A 111 -13.79 -11.52 -1.27
CA SER A 111 -15.04 -12.29 -1.35
C SER A 111 -15.95 -12.01 -0.16
N ASP A 112 -17.24 -12.31 -0.31
CA ASP A 112 -18.24 -12.14 0.76
C ASP A 112 -17.90 -12.95 2.01
N LEU A 113 -17.30 -14.14 1.85
CA LEU A 113 -16.86 -14.97 2.97
C LEU A 113 -15.78 -14.25 3.80
N LEU A 114 -14.78 -13.67 3.13
CA LEU A 114 -13.70 -12.94 3.80
C LEU A 114 -14.23 -11.62 4.39
N CYS A 115 -15.10 -10.90 3.68
CA CYS A 115 -15.80 -9.72 4.20
C CYS A 115 -16.59 -10.01 5.48
N ASN A 116 -17.38 -11.10 5.49
CA ASN A 116 -18.14 -11.55 6.66
C ASN A 116 -17.25 -12.08 7.81
N ASN A 117 -16.00 -12.44 7.54
CA ASN A 117 -15.06 -12.86 8.58
C ASN A 117 -14.32 -11.67 9.19
N VAL A 118 -13.72 -10.79 8.38
CA VAL A 118 -13.04 -9.59 8.90
C VAL A 118 -14.02 -8.54 9.43
N GLY A 119 -15.27 -8.54 8.98
CA GLY A 119 -16.35 -7.70 9.55
C GLY A 119 -16.75 -8.06 10.98
N LYS A 120 -16.29 -9.20 11.53
CA LYS A 120 -16.48 -9.58 12.95
C LYS A 120 -15.35 -9.07 13.85
N ILE A 121 -14.31 -8.44 13.28
CA ILE A 121 -13.16 -7.96 14.04
C ILE A 121 -13.50 -6.62 14.70
N ILE A 122 -13.41 -6.58 16.03
CA ILE A 122 -13.51 -5.33 16.81
C ILE A 122 -12.25 -4.51 16.54
N LEU A 123 -12.41 -3.35 15.90
CA LEU A 123 -11.28 -2.49 15.55
C LEU A 123 -10.95 -1.53 16.72
N PRO A 124 -9.66 -1.32 17.06
CA PRO A 124 -9.24 -0.44 18.16
C PRO A 124 -9.37 1.07 17.83
N ILE A 125 -10.37 1.47 17.05
CA ILE A 125 -10.53 2.84 16.55
C ILE A 125 -11.37 3.67 17.54
N LYS A 126 -10.77 4.71 18.12
CA LYS A 126 -11.48 5.72 18.92
C LYS A 126 -11.84 6.98 18.14
N LYS A 127 -11.02 7.34 17.15
CA LYS A 127 -11.18 8.56 16.33
C LYS A 127 -11.13 8.21 14.86
N LEU A 128 -12.18 8.57 14.14
CA LEU A 128 -12.31 8.40 12.70
C LEU A 128 -12.56 9.77 12.06
N LYS A 129 -11.89 10.07 10.94
CA LYS A 129 -12.11 11.33 10.22
C LYS A 129 -11.89 11.20 8.72
N LEU A 130 -12.88 11.62 7.94
CA LEU A 130 -12.77 11.80 6.50
C LEU A 130 -12.15 13.17 6.20
N VAL A 131 -11.21 13.23 5.25
CA VAL A 131 -10.68 14.48 4.70
C VAL A 131 -10.79 14.45 3.19
N ILE A 132 -11.49 15.43 2.61
CA ILE A 132 -11.77 15.54 1.18
C ILE A 132 -10.91 16.67 0.62
N PHE A 133 -10.01 16.35 -0.31
CA PHE A 133 -9.25 17.30 -1.12
C PHE A 133 -9.74 17.24 -2.58
N LYS A 134 -9.23 18.09 -3.47
CA LYS A 134 -9.63 18.13 -4.89
C LYS A 134 -9.43 16.77 -5.61
N GLU A 135 -8.21 16.23 -5.63
CA GLU A 135 -7.91 14.95 -6.33
C GLU A 135 -7.80 13.71 -5.40
N ARG A 136 -7.99 13.89 -4.08
CA ARG A 136 -7.80 12.78 -3.13
C ARG A 136 -8.69 12.84 -1.90
N ILE A 137 -8.98 11.68 -1.33
CA ILE A 137 -9.66 11.51 -0.06
C ILE A 137 -8.71 10.82 0.91
N GLU A 138 -8.68 11.25 2.16
CA GLU A 138 -7.90 10.62 3.23
C GLU A 138 -8.83 10.17 4.37
N ILE A 139 -8.70 8.92 4.80
CA ILE A 139 -9.32 8.41 6.04
C ILE A 139 -8.26 8.48 7.14
N HIS A 140 -8.51 9.26 8.18
CA HIS A 140 -7.63 9.47 9.32
C HIS A 140 -8.15 8.69 10.54
N LEU A 141 -7.26 7.95 11.21
CA LEU A 141 -7.58 6.94 12.22
C LEU A 141 -6.70 7.11 13.48
N SER A 142 -7.27 6.94 14.67
CA SER A 142 -6.53 6.87 15.95
C SER A 142 -7.23 5.97 16.99
N ASP A 143 -6.44 5.37 17.87
CA ASP A 143 -6.82 4.58 19.06
C ASP A 143 -6.75 5.37 20.38
N SER A 144 -5.94 6.43 20.42
CA SER A 144 -5.64 7.19 21.65
C SER A 144 -6.43 8.50 21.78
N GLU A 145 -6.53 9.01 23.01
CA GLU A 145 -7.11 10.34 23.32
C GLU A 145 -6.20 11.51 22.92
N GLU A 146 -4.94 11.25 22.54
CA GLU A 146 -3.92 12.27 22.26
C GLU A 146 -4.16 13.12 21.00
N LYS A 147 -3.32 14.15 20.83
CA LYS A 147 -3.38 15.09 19.70
C LYS A 147 -2.75 14.51 18.42
N GLY A 148 -3.45 13.58 17.76
CA GLY A 148 -3.00 13.05 16.48
C GLY A 148 -4.03 12.21 15.74
N TYR A 149 -3.55 11.60 14.66
CA TYR A 149 -4.11 10.43 13.99
C TYR A 149 -2.92 9.53 13.66
N LEU A 150 -2.92 8.27 14.10
CA LEU A 150 -1.80 7.35 13.92
C LEU A 150 -1.68 6.81 12.50
N MET A 151 -2.81 6.61 11.82
CA MET A 151 -2.86 6.11 10.44
C MET A 151 -3.65 7.06 9.54
N LYS A 152 -3.18 7.19 8.30
CA LYS A 152 -3.91 7.78 7.18
C LYS A 152 -3.97 6.78 6.03
N ILE A 153 -5.15 6.57 5.47
CA ILE A 153 -5.36 5.79 4.25
C ILE A 153 -5.70 6.80 3.15
N ILE A 154 -5.00 6.75 2.01
CA ILE A 154 -5.07 7.78 0.98
C ILE A 154 -5.59 7.19 -0.33
N TYR A 155 -6.70 7.73 -0.81
CA TYR A 155 -7.37 7.38 -2.05
C TYR A 155 -7.19 8.53 -3.03
N LYS A 156 -6.54 8.29 -4.17
CA LYS A 156 -6.33 9.29 -5.23
C LYS A 156 -7.07 8.88 -6.49
N GLY A 157 -7.58 9.85 -7.25
CA GLY A 157 -7.89 9.59 -8.66
C GLY A 157 -6.60 9.46 -9.48
N GLU A 158 -6.61 8.60 -10.50
CA GLU A 158 -5.65 8.76 -11.60
C GLU A 158 -6.16 9.85 -12.54
N GLU A 159 -5.38 10.91 -12.74
CA GLU A 159 -5.68 11.86 -13.82
C GLU A 159 -5.47 11.17 -15.18
N GLY A 160 -6.54 11.13 -15.99
CA GLY A 160 -6.44 10.84 -17.43
C GLY A 160 -6.71 9.41 -17.92
N LYS A 161 -6.98 8.42 -17.05
CA LYS A 161 -7.36 7.05 -17.49
C LYS A 161 -8.87 6.79 -17.44
N GLY A 162 -9.64 7.53 -18.26
CA GLY A 162 -11.08 7.32 -18.45
C GLY A 162 -11.42 6.90 -19.89
N LYS A 163 -11.26 5.59 -20.18
CA LYS A 163 -12.02 4.77 -21.16
C LYS A 163 -11.32 3.44 -21.43
N ARG A 164 -11.79 2.36 -20.79
CA ARG A 164 -11.61 0.99 -21.29
C ARG A 164 -12.95 0.40 -21.76
N ILE A 165 -13.19 0.46 -23.08
CA ILE A 165 -14.40 -0.11 -23.69
C ILE A 165 -14.21 -1.62 -23.87
N CYS A 166 -15.08 -2.42 -23.22
CA CYS A 166 -15.18 -3.86 -23.42
C CYS A 166 -16.62 -4.21 -23.84
N GLY A 167 -16.87 -4.23 -25.15
CA GLY A 167 -18.18 -4.52 -25.74
C GLY A 167 -19.18 -3.37 -25.65
N GLU A 168 -20.44 -3.66 -26.01
CA GLU A 168 -21.54 -2.66 -26.08
C GLU A 168 -22.07 -2.23 -24.71
N ALA A 169 -21.64 -2.88 -23.63
CA ALA A 169 -22.05 -2.55 -22.27
C ALA A 169 -21.37 -1.25 -21.80
N LEU A 170 -22.07 -0.11 -21.96
CA LEU A 170 -21.66 1.23 -21.50
C LEU A 170 -21.52 1.28 -19.97
N HIS A 171 -20.44 0.71 -19.44
CA HIS A 171 -20.03 0.93 -18.08
C HIS A 171 -19.66 2.40 -17.93
N ARG A 172 -20.39 3.11 -17.06
CA ARG A 172 -19.87 4.35 -16.49
C ARG A 172 -18.66 3.97 -15.66
N GLU A 173 -17.49 4.45 -16.06
CA GLU A 173 -16.32 4.48 -15.22
C GLU A 173 -16.67 5.33 -14.00
N MET A 174 -16.93 4.66 -12.87
CA MET A 174 -17.09 5.33 -11.60
C MET A 174 -15.73 5.87 -11.17
N ASP A 175 -15.69 7.03 -10.51
CA ASP A 175 -14.50 7.55 -9.85
C ASP A 175 -14.14 6.61 -8.68
N ASP A 176 -13.43 5.52 -9.00
CA ASP A 176 -13.27 4.33 -8.15
C ASP A 176 -12.80 4.71 -6.75
N TYR A 177 -11.78 5.56 -6.67
CA TYR A 177 -11.21 6.05 -5.40
C TYR A 177 -12.23 6.71 -4.45
N LYS A 178 -13.28 7.38 -4.96
CA LYS A 178 -14.33 8.01 -4.14
C LYS A 178 -15.26 6.96 -3.55
N THR A 179 -15.67 6.00 -4.37
CA THR A 179 -16.54 4.89 -3.98
C THR A 179 -15.81 3.95 -3.02
N LEU A 180 -14.57 3.60 -3.33
CA LEU A 180 -13.70 2.78 -2.51
C LEU A 180 -13.47 3.42 -1.13
N ALA A 181 -13.21 4.74 -1.09
CA ALA A 181 -13.10 5.50 0.16
C ALA A 181 -14.41 5.52 0.96
N ALA A 182 -15.58 5.71 0.31
CA ALA A 182 -16.88 5.65 0.98
C ALA A 182 -17.15 4.26 1.58
N CYS A 183 -16.90 3.20 0.81
CA CYS A 183 -17.09 1.82 1.24
C CYS A 183 -16.13 1.41 2.36
N ASP A 184 -14.87 1.82 2.32
CA ASP A 184 -13.91 1.57 3.41
C ASP A 184 -14.27 2.39 4.67
N PHE A 185 -14.65 3.67 4.52
CA PHE A 185 -15.07 4.52 5.63
C PHE A 185 -16.33 3.99 6.33
N PHE A 186 -17.32 3.53 5.56
CA PHE A 186 -18.54 2.93 6.09
C PHE A 186 -18.29 1.57 6.74
N PHE A 187 -17.42 0.72 6.16
CA PHE A 187 -17.00 -0.53 6.80
C PHE A 187 -16.33 -0.28 8.16
N LEU A 188 -15.45 0.72 8.25
CA LEU A 188 -14.81 1.13 9.51
C LEU A 188 -15.82 1.67 10.53
N LEU A 189 -16.87 2.39 10.09
CA LEU A 189 -17.98 2.83 10.93
C LEU A 189 -18.86 1.69 11.44
N LYS A 190 -19.00 0.60 10.68
CA LYS A 190 -19.79 -0.59 11.06
C LYS A 190 -18.97 -1.68 11.78
N SER A 191 -17.79 -1.35 12.33
CA SER A 191 -17.04 -2.30 13.15
C SER A 191 -17.83 -2.68 14.42
N PRO A 192 -17.87 -3.97 14.82
CA PRO A 192 -18.60 -4.39 16.01
C PRO A 192 -18.05 -3.71 17.28
N GLU A 193 -18.96 -3.39 18.19
CA GLU A 193 -18.71 -2.69 19.47
C GLU A 193 -18.09 -1.28 19.36
N LEU A 194 -17.94 -0.73 18.16
CA LEU A 194 -17.31 0.57 17.90
C LEU A 194 -17.99 1.72 18.68
N LYS A 195 -17.21 2.41 19.52
CA LYS A 195 -17.61 3.60 20.27
C LYS A 195 -16.63 4.72 19.98
N LEU A 196 -16.96 5.56 18.99
CA LEU A 196 -16.10 6.67 18.61
C LEU A 196 -16.16 7.79 19.66
N GLU A 197 -15.00 8.18 20.18
CA GLU A 197 -14.83 9.44 20.89
C GLU A 197 -15.05 10.62 19.95
N LYS A 198 -14.59 10.49 18.69
CA LYS A 198 -14.71 11.55 17.70
C LYS A 198 -14.91 11.03 16.28
N LEU A 199 -15.98 11.47 15.64
CA LEU A 199 -16.17 11.43 14.19
C LEU A 199 -15.89 12.82 13.60
N GLY A 200 -15.16 12.85 12.47
CA GLY A 200 -14.78 14.09 11.80
C GLY A 200 -15.02 14.05 10.30
N PHE A 201 -15.51 15.15 9.75
CA PHE A 201 -15.55 15.40 8.31
C PHE A 201 -14.84 16.73 8.05
N LYS A 202 -13.83 16.71 7.16
CA LYS A 202 -13.11 17.92 6.77
C LYS A 202 -13.04 18.06 5.26
N ILE A 203 -13.66 19.10 4.73
CA ILE A 203 -13.43 19.53 3.35
C ILE A 203 -12.22 20.45 3.38
N LYS A 204 -11.19 20.10 2.60
CA LYS A 204 -9.95 20.85 2.52
C LYS A 204 -9.97 21.74 1.27
N LYS A 205 -10.05 23.07 1.45
CA LYS A 205 -9.85 24.00 0.33
C LYS A 205 -8.37 23.99 -0.07
N ASP A 206 -8.15 24.04 -1.38
CA ASP A 206 -6.87 24.37 -2.00
C ASP A 206 -6.90 25.85 -2.40
N GLU A 207 -5.88 26.61 -2.00
CA GLU A 207 -5.79 28.05 -2.27
C GLU A 207 -5.34 28.36 -3.70
N SER A 208 -4.81 27.36 -4.41
CA SER A 208 -4.37 27.46 -5.82
C SER A 208 -5.47 27.15 -6.84
N MET A 209 -6.70 26.83 -6.41
CA MET A 209 -7.75 26.25 -7.26
C MET A 209 -9.02 27.10 -7.32
N ASP A 210 -9.46 27.43 -8.53
CA ASP A 210 -10.73 28.12 -8.81
C ASP A 210 -11.98 27.28 -8.50
N ARG A 211 -11.82 25.98 -8.21
CA ARG A 211 -12.92 25.02 -8.02
C ARG A 211 -12.89 24.41 -6.63
N TYR A 212 -14.08 24.26 -6.05
CA TYR A 212 -14.30 23.55 -4.80
C TYR A 212 -13.97 22.05 -4.95
N PRO A 213 -13.51 21.36 -3.90
CA PRO A 213 -13.39 19.91 -3.89
C PRO A 213 -14.73 19.24 -4.19
N ASP A 214 -14.71 18.12 -4.91
CA ASP A 214 -15.88 17.28 -5.10
C ASP A 214 -16.22 16.55 -3.77
N VAL A 215 -17.46 16.72 -3.31
CA VAL A 215 -17.95 16.19 -2.03
C VAL A 215 -18.86 14.97 -2.19
N SER A 216 -19.06 14.45 -3.41
CA SER A 216 -19.95 13.31 -3.73
C SER A 216 -19.70 12.04 -2.90
N VAL A 217 -18.48 11.85 -2.37
CA VAL A 217 -18.17 10.79 -1.38
C VAL A 217 -19.06 10.88 -0.13
N LEU A 218 -19.49 12.08 0.29
CA LEU A 218 -20.42 12.27 1.40
C LEU A 218 -21.81 11.73 1.06
N ASP A 219 -22.30 11.94 -0.17
CA ASP A 219 -23.61 11.44 -0.60
C ASP A 219 -23.64 9.91 -0.58
N ILE A 220 -22.56 9.26 -1.02
CA ILE A 220 -22.41 7.80 -0.95
C ILE A 220 -22.44 7.33 0.52
N ILE A 221 -21.69 7.99 1.41
CA ILE A 221 -21.65 7.66 2.85
C ILE A 221 -23.02 7.89 3.51
N VAL A 222 -23.74 8.97 3.17
CA VAL A 222 -25.09 9.26 3.68
C VAL A 222 -26.08 8.19 3.22
N ASN A 223 -26.01 7.74 1.97
CA ASN A 223 -26.85 6.66 1.47
C ASN A 223 -26.59 5.32 2.21
N PHE A 224 -25.32 4.99 2.50
CA PHE A 224 -24.99 3.81 3.31
C PHE A 224 -25.47 3.94 4.76
N LEU A 225 -25.36 5.12 5.37
CA LEU A 225 -25.87 5.40 6.72
C LEU A 225 -27.40 5.36 6.80
N ALA A 226 -28.10 5.80 5.74
CA ALA A 226 -29.56 5.72 5.67
C ALA A 226 -30.10 4.28 5.51
N ALA A 227 -29.24 3.34 5.05
CA ALA A 227 -29.53 1.92 4.94
C ALA A 227 -29.02 1.10 6.15
N LEU A 228 -28.55 1.74 7.22
CA LEU A 228 -28.02 1.07 8.40
C LEU A 228 -29.10 0.90 9.48
N GLU A 229 -29.37 -0.34 9.86
CA GLU A 229 -30.29 -0.69 10.97
C GLU A 229 -29.64 -0.48 12.37
N ASP A 230 -28.31 -0.56 12.44
CA ASP A 230 -27.51 -0.46 13.66
C ASP A 230 -27.24 0.99 14.10
N VAL A 231 -27.20 1.25 15.40
CA VAL A 231 -26.88 2.59 15.96
C VAL A 231 -25.37 2.76 16.15
N ILE A 232 -24.75 3.67 15.41
CA ILE A 232 -23.34 4.05 15.59
C ILE A 232 -23.19 4.99 16.79
N PHE A 233 -22.36 4.61 17.77
CA PHE A 233 -22.07 5.46 18.92
C PHE A 233 -20.94 6.48 18.63
N VAL A 234 -21.26 7.77 18.71
CA VAL A 234 -20.32 8.88 18.49
C VAL A 234 -20.43 9.91 19.62
N SER A 235 -19.38 10.08 20.40
CA SER A 235 -19.33 11.02 21.54
C SER A 235 -19.15 12.47 21.10
N LYS A 236 -18.45 12.72 19.98
CA LYS A 236 -18.24 14.05 19.41
C LYS A 236 -18.22 14.02 17.89
N LEU A 237 -19.20 14.68 17.29
CA LEU A 237 -19.24 14.93 15.84
C LEU A 237 -18.52 16.26 15.52
N SER A 238 -17.90 16.36 14.34
CA SER A 238 -17.21 17.59 13.93
C SER A 238 -17.14 17.76 12.41
N TYR A 239 -17.52 18.95 11.94
CA TYR A 239 -17.48 19.35 10.53
C TYR A 239 -16.56 20.58 10.39
N ILE A 240 -15.66 20.55 9.40
CA ILE A 240 -14.71 21.64 9.14
C ILE A 240 -14.62 21.88 7.63
N TYR A 241 -14.83 23.12 7.19
CA TYR A 241 -14.40 23.61 5.89
C TYR A 241 -13.21 24.57 6.12
N SER A 242 -12.07 24.35 5.44
CA SER A 242 -10.86 25.21 5.52
C SER A 242 -9.87 24.89 4.43
#